data_AF-A0A6S6QYQ1-F1
#
_entry.id   AF-A0A6S6QYQ1-F1
#
_cell.length_a   1.000
_cell.length_b   1.000
_cell.length_c   1.000
_cell.angle_alpha   90.00
_cell.angle_beta   90.00
_cell.angle_gamma   90.00
#
_symmetry.space_group_name_H-M   'P 1'
#
loop_
_entity.id
_entity.type
_entity.pdbx_description
1 polymer ?
#
loop_
_entity_poly.entity_id
_entity_poly.type
_entity_poly.pdbx_seq_one_letter_code
_entity_poly.pdbx_strand_id
1 'polypeptide(L)'
;MNRERTPMDAKEIDIIIEKMQRRGKYSSEIIQLVQSDLEHGIAKEETEQYTNKKYDIRQMRVYSNCLRRNCSQEEISVICKEGLSNCQMEVLYDFFDKGVSLETIGSIMEKAEGIPQRMKKLYENYQEEISKAMSVVEVVSQELDSVVDTDYIKELLTLLHGIFEKITYQEERYDELNKNLKLFENSKEDEAVRKNLIGEMDERDSMLEKQQEELNKATGAIARLRKDKEKYEEEIRKMGNQMEELQRTVKSQEFELQEGKHRLKQPYGKEKEMTEINEIDKEQEQPINTTTHGKSETQEPTKNVFQPRGYGIPVYYQIPVVDRRGHLVQKVPIDHSAQKTSGIVSLLAKLGFKKKSRGDIVKLVASGDLVPAQLIQIKSGIEKGLTEGQLVELINNNLSAEKMKEIIEIAVLENSMIF
;
A
#
# COMPACT_ATOMS: atom_id res chain seq x y z
N MET A 1 22.77 -26.96 7.94
CA MET A 1 21.33 -26.88 8.28
C MET A 1 20.88 -25.44 8.08
N ASN A 2 19.85 -25.19 7.29
CA ASN A 2 19.29 -23.84 7.20
C ASN A 2 18.43 -23.61 8.45
N ARG A 3 18.72 -22.57 9.23
CA ARG A 3 17.74 -22.06 10.20
C ARG A 3 16.72 -21.25 9.42
N GLU A 4 15.45 -21.65 9.49
CA GLU A 4 14.35 -20.82 9.02
C GLU A 4 14.26 -19.59 9.95
N ARG A 5 14.69 -18.44 9.43
CA ARG A 5 14.58 -17.16 10.13
C ARG A 5 13.13 -16.69 10.04
N THR A 6 12.44 -16.64 11.17
CA THR A 6 11.11 -16.02 11.25
C THR A 6 11.26 -14.49 11.19
N PRO A 7 10.53 -13.77 10.32
CA PRO A 7 10.52 -12.31 10.33
C PRO A 7 9.97 -11.78 11.67
N MET A 8 10.47 -10.63 12.12
CA MET A 8 9.96 -9.96 13.32
C MET A 8 8.57 -9.33 13.08
N ASP A 9 7.81 -9.08 14.16
CA ASP A 9 6.54 -8.33 14.03
C ASP A 9 6.81 -6.90 13.54
N ALA A 10 6.04 -6.46 12.56
CA ALA A 10 6.22 -5.16 11.91
C ALA A 10 6.21 -4.00 12.92
N LYS A 11 5.40 -4.09 13.98
CA LYS A 11 5.33 -3.08 15.05
C LYS A 11 6.62 -3.01 15.87
N GLU A 12 7.29 -4.14 16.08
CA GLU A 12 8.57 -4.17 16.79
C GLU A 12 9.69 -3.58 15.92
N ILE A 13 9.66 -3.85 14.60
CA ILE A 13 10.54 -3.22 13.62
C ILE A 13 10.34 -1.70 13.64
N ASP A 14 9.11 -1.20 13.49
CA ASP A 14 8.77 0.23 13.57
C ASP A 14 9.32 0.87 14.85
N ILE A 15 9.07 0.24 16.01
CA ILE A 15 9.52 0.70 17.33
C ILE A 15 11.05 0.76 17.44
N ILE A 16 11.80 -0.09 16.73
CA ILE A 16 13.27 -0.08 16.69
C ILE A 16 13.77 1.02 15.74
N ILE A 17 13.21 1.09 14.53
CA ILE A 17 13.58 2.08 13.51
C ILE A 17 13.32 3.51 14.00
N GLU A 18 12.17 3.76 14.64
CA GLU A 18 11.80 5.04 15.23
C GLU A 18 12.77 5.44 16.38
N LYS A 19 13.23 4.47 17.19
CA LYS A 19 14.30 4.69 18.20
C LYS A 19 15.66 4.97 17.57
N MET A 20 16.00 4.38 16.42
CA MET A 20 17.25 4.67 15.70
C MET A 20 17.21 6.07 15.06
N GLN A 21 16.09 6.44 14.44
CA GLN A 21 15.86 7.78 13.88
C GLN A 21 15.94 8.85 14.98
N ARG A 22 15.20 8.71 16.10
CA ARG A 22 15.24 9.64 17.24
C ARG A 22 16.61 9.83 17.89
N ARG A 23 17.54 8.88 17.71
CA ARG A 23 18.93 9.00 18.20
C ARG A 23 19.81 9.87 17.31
N GLY A 24 19.46 10.09 16.03
CA GLY A 24 20.24 10.90 15.08
C GLY A 24 21.67 10.38 14.80
N LYS A 25 21.99 9.13 15.17
CA LYS A 25 23.35 8.56 15.10
C LYS A 25 23.67 7.79 13.83
N TYR A 26 22.66 7.54 12.99
CA TYR A 26 22.73 6.66 11.82
C TYR A 26 22.22 7.40 10.59
N SER A 27 22.81 7.13 9.43
CA SER A 27 22.31 7.65 8.14
C SER A 27 21.06 6.89 7.69
N SER A 28 20.29 7.48 6.77
CA SER A 28 19.09 6.83 6.20
C SER A 28 19.42 5.45 5.61
N GLU A 29 20.56 5.31 4.93
CA GLU A 29 21.02 4.03 4.36
C GLU A 29 21.26 2.93 5.42
N ILE A 30 21.84 3.28 6.58
CA ILE A 30 22.05 2.32 7.67
C ILE A 30 20.69 1.90 8.24
N ILE A 31 19.75 2.83 8.37
CA ILE A 31 18.40 2.57 8.90
C ILE A 31 17.62 1.66 7.93
N GLN A 32 17.70 1.89 6.62
CA GLN A 32 17.11 1.03 5.59
C GLN A 32 17.72 -0.37 5.55
N LEU A 33 19.06 -0.48 5.71
CA LEU A 33 19.75 -1.78 5.78
C LEU A 33 19.26 -2.60 6.99
N VAL A 34 19.21 -1.97 8.17
CA VAL A 34 18.74 -2.60 9.41
C VAL A 34 17.26 -2.98 9.31
N GLN A 35 16.41 -2.10 8.76
CA GLN A 35 15.00 -2.42 8.55
C GLN A 35 14.85 -3.69 7.70
N SER A 36 15.52 -3.74 6.54
CA SER A 36 15.46 -4.91 5.66
C SER A 36 16.02 -6.17 6.31
N ASP A 37 17.04 -6.06 7.16
CA ASP A 37 17.58 -7.20 7.91
C ASP A 37 16.57 -7.76 8.93
N LEU A 38 15.89 -6.89 9.68
CA LEU A 38 14.83 -7.31 10.63
C LEU A 38 13.63 -7.94 9.88
N GLU A 39 13.27 -7.40 8.71
CA GLU A 39 12.27 -8.00 7.80
C GLU A 39 12.69 -9.38 7.27
N HIS A 40 14.00 -9.65 7.15
CA HIS A 40 14.55 -10.97 6.79
C HIS A 40 14.74 -11.91 8.01
N GLY A 41 14.25 -11.53 9.19
CA GLY A 41 14.38 -12.33 10.42
C GLY A 41 15.81 -12.39 10.97
N ILE A 42 16.61 -11.35 10.73
CA ILE A 42 17.85 -11.12 11.47
C ILE A 42 17.49 -10.53 12.84
N ALA A 43 18.06 -11.08 13.91
CA ALA A 43 17.76 -10.63 15.26
C ALA A 43 18.30 -9.20 15.49
N LYS A 44 17.62 -8.44 16.35
CA LYS A 44 18.06 -7.10 16.75
C LYS A 44 19.52 -7.11 17.25
N GLU A 45 19.89 -8.14 18.01
CA GLU A 45 21.21 -8.38 18.59
C GLU A 45 22.29 -8.73 17.52
N GLU A 46 21.88 -9.23 16.35
CA GLU A 46 22.76 -9.41 15.19
C GLU A 46 22.96 -8.08 14.45
N THR A 47 21.90 -7.28 14.24
CA THR A 47 22.03 -5.95 13.63
C THR A 47 22.85 -4.98 14.50
N GLU A 48 22.80 -5.13 15.83
CA GLU A 48 23.62 -4.36 16.78
C GLU A 48 25.12 -4.73 16.74
N GLN A 49 25.54 -5.83 16.10
CA GLN A 49 26.97 -6.17 15.93
C GLN A 49 27.62 -5.24 14.90
N TYR A 50 27.07 -5.17 13.67
CA TYR A 50 27.66 -4.40 12.57
C TYR A 50 27.35 -2.90 12.61
N THR A 51 26.25 -2.48 13.23
CA THR A 51 25.89 -1.04 13.33
C THR A 51 26.74 -0.24 14.32
N ASN A 52 27.68 -0.90 15.01
CA ASN A 52 28.71 -0.20 15.78
C ASN A 52 29.60 0.67 14.87
N LYS A 53 30.17 1.75 15.41
CA LYS A 53 31.01 2.73 14.69
C LYS A 53 32.36 2.20 14.15
N LYS A 54 32.52 0.89 14.01
CA LYS A 54 33.73 0.22 13.51
C LYS A 54 33.75 0.04 11.98
N TYR A 55 32.58 0.16 11.35
CA TYR A 55 32.37 -0.15 9.93
C TYR A 55 31.75 1.03 9.18
N ASP A 56 32.15 1.22 7.93
CA ASP A 56 31.44 2.05 6.93
C ASP A 56 30.19 1.33 6.40
N ILE A 57 29.23 2.07 5.81
CA ILE A 57 28.01 1.51 5.22
C ILE A 57 28.28 0.38 4.23
N ARG A 58 29.37 0.45 3.45
CA ARG A 58 29.72 -0.63 2.51
C ARG A 58 30.17 -1.90 3.21
N GLN A 59 30.87 -1.78 4.33
CA GLN A 59 31.29 -2.91 5.16
C GLN A 59 30.08 -3.50 5.92
N MET A 60 29.18 -2.65 6.41
CA MET A 60 27.91 -3.09 7.03
C MET A 60 27.06 -3.94 6.05
N ARG A 61 27.00 -3.57 4.77
CA ARG A 61 26.30 -4.37 3.74
C ARG A 61 26.92 -5.76 3.54
N VAL A 62 28.26 -5.89 3.54
CA VAL A 62 28.92 -7.21 3.46
C VAL A 62 28.63 -8.05 4.72
N TYR A 63 28.64 -7.43 5.90
CA TYR A 63 28.30 -8.11 7.17
C TYR A 63 26.82 -8.58 7.18
N SER A 64 25.90 -7.72 6.76
CA SER A 64 24.48 -8.04 6.58
C SER A 64 24.30 -9.23 5.62
N ASN A 65 24.99 -9.25 4.47
CA ASN A 65 24.96 -10.39 3.55
C ASN A 65 25.43 -11.71 4.21
N CYS A 66 26.47 -11.67 5.06
CA CYS A 66 26.91 -12.85 5.83
C CYS A 66 25.80 -13.35 6.78
N LEU A 67 25.14 -12.45 7.51
CA LEU A 67 24.03 -12.79 8.42
C LEU A 67 22.83 -13.38 7.66
N ARG A 68 22.48 -12.80 6.50
CA ARG A 68 21.44 -13.27 5.57
C ARG A 68 21.74 -14.67 5.03
N ARG A 69 23.01 -15.00 4.76
CA ARG A 69 23.44 -16.33 4.32
C ARG A 69 23.47 -17.39 5.44
N ASN A 70 23.25 -16.98 6.69
CA ASN A 70 23.42 -17.78 7.92
C ASN A 70 24.89 -18.21 8.17
N CYS A 71 25.86 -17.35 7.86
CA CYS A 71 27.25 -17.58 8.25
C CYS A 71 27.38 -17.76 9.77
N SER A 72 28.18 -18.73 10.17
CA SER A 72 28.65 -18.92 11.54
C SER A 72 29.52 -17.74 12.01
N GLN A 73 29.67 -17.62 13.33
CA GLN A 73 30.52 -16.59 13.94
C GLN A 73 32.01 -16.78 13.59
N GLU A 74 32.45 -18.00 13.26
CA GLU A 74 33.81 -18.29 12.79
C GLU A 74 34.03 -17.71 11.37
N GLU A 75 33.12 -17.99 10.43
CA GLU A 75 33.14 -17.45 9.06
C GLU A 75 33.09 -15.90 9.08
N ILE A 76 32.20 -15.32 9.91
CA ILE A 76 32.08 -13.87 10.10
C ILE A 76 33.39 -13.29 10.66
N SER A 77 34.07 -13.97 11.59
CA SER A 77 35.34 -13.50 12.17
C SER A 77 36.50 -13.43 11.17
N VAL A 78 36.46 -14.27 10.13
CA VAL A 78 37.44 -14.28 9.03
C VAL A 78 37.09 -13.22 7.97
N ILE A 79 35.84 -13.21 7.49
CA ILE A 79 35.39 -12.36 6.37
C ILE A 79 35.25 -10.89 6.80
N CYS A 80 34.74 -10.64 8.00
CA CYS A 80 34.39 -9.32 8.52
C CYS A 80 35.29 -8.87 9.69
N LYS A 81 36.57 -9.27 9.66
CA LYS A 81 37.57 -8.89 10.67
C LYS A 81 37.72 -7.36 10.78
N GLU A 82 37.87 -6.86 12.00
CA GLU A 82 38.06 -5.43 12.27
C GLU A 82 39.38 -4.93 11.66
N GLY A 83 39.32 -3.76 11.00
CA GLY A 83 40.47 -3.14 10.32
C GLY A 83 40.63 -3.49 8.84
N LEU A 84 39.81 -4.39 8.29
CA LEU A 84 39.80 -4.66 6.85
C LEU A 84 39.16 -3.52 6.04
N SER A 85 39.67 -3.29 4.83
CA SER A 85 39.06 -2.40 3.84
C SER A 85 37.80 -3.02 3.23
N ASN A 86 36.85 -2.19 2.78
CA ASN A 86 35.64 -2.67 2.10
C ASN A 86 35.97 -3.60 0.91
N CYS A 87 36.94 -3.24 0.06
CA CYS A 87 37.35 -4.05 -1.08
C CYS A 87 38.07 -5.36 -0.68
N GLN A 88 38.51 -5.51 0.58
CA GLN A 88 39.01 -6.79 1.11
C GLN A 88 37.84 -7.65 1.56
N MET A 89 36.94 -7.12 2.39
CA MET A 89 35.75 -7.83 2.87
C MET A 89 34.87 -8.33 1.72
N GLU A 90 34.68 -7.52 0.68
CA GLU A 90 33.93 -7.88 -0.54
C GLU A 90 34.58 -9.06 -1.29
N VAL A 91 35.91 -9.10 -1.40
CA VAL A 91 36.62 -10.20 -2.06
C VAL A 91 36.70 -11.47 -1.21
N LEU A 92 36.75 -11.34 0.12
CA LEU A 92 36.62 -12.47 1.05
C LEU A 92 35.20 -13.08 0.96
N TYR A 93 34.17 -12.25 0.84
CA TYR A 93 32.80 -12.68 0.64
C TYR A 93 32.60 -13.34 -0.74
N ASP A 94 33.14 -12.76 -1.82
CA ASP A 94 33.17 -13.36 -3.17
C ASP A 94 33.75 -14.78 -3.18
N PHE A 95 34.76 -15.06 -2.34
CA PHE A 95 35.37 -16.39 -2.23
C PHE A 95 34.53 -17.33 -1.36
N PHE A 96 33.96 -16.83 -0.27
CA PHE A 96 33.10 -17.61 0.61
C PHE A 96 31.81 -18.09 -0.09
N ASP A 97 31.11 -17.22 -0.82
CA ASP A 97 29.87 -17.59 -1.53
C ASP A 97 30.15 -18.56 -2.70
N LYS A 98 31.40 -18.59 -3.21
CA LYS A 98 31.92 -19.61 -4.15
C LYS A 98 32.36 -20.92 -3.48
N GLY A 99 32.13 -21.09 -2.18
CA GLY A 99 32.41 -22.32 -1.44
C GLY A 99 33.89 -22.57 -1.12
N VAL A 100 34.73 -21.53 -1.13
CA VAL A 100 36.16 -21.67 -0.80
C VAL A 100 36.34 -21.85 0.71
N SER A 101 37.16 -22.82 1.13
CA SER A 101 37.40 -23.08 2.56
C SER A 101 38.07 -21.89 3.27
N LEU A 102 37.76 -21.71 4.55
CA LEU A 102 38.33 -20.63 5.37
C LEU A 102 39.87 -20.69 5.45
N GLU A 103 40.44 -21.89 5.47
CA GLU A 103 41.89 -22.12 5.45
C GLU A 103 42.54 -21.62 4.15
N THR A 104 41.91 -21.88 3.00
CA THR A 104 42.35 -21.38 1.69
C THR A 104 42.15 -19.87 1.60
N ILE A 105 41.04 -19.33 2.11
CA ILE A 105 40.79 -17.88 2.17
C ILE A 105 41.88 -17.16 3.00
N GLY A 106 42.19 -17.67 4.20
CA GLY A 106 43.29 -17.16 5.03
C GLY A 106 44.64 -17.25 4.32
N SER A 107 44.95 -18.40 3.73
CA SER A 107 46.18 -18.63 2.96
C SER A 107 46.33 -17.66 1.77
N ILE A 108 45.24 -17.36 1.05
CA ILE A 108 45.24 -16.37 -0.05
C ILE A 108 45.45 -14.96 0.52
N MET A 109 44.81 -14.64 1.65
CA MET A 109 44.90 -13.32 2.27
C MET A 109 46.32 -12.98 2.74
N GLU A 110 47.01 -13.94 3.38
CA GLU A 110 48.42 -13.81 3.78
C GLU A 110 49.33 -13.68 2.56
N LYS A 111 49.24 -14.61 1.59
CA LYS A 111 50.06 -14.61 0.37
C LYS A 111 49.85 -13.37 -0.51
N ALA A 112 48.67 -12.74 -0.44
CA ALA A 112 48.35 -11.53 -1.19
C ALA A 112 48.77 -10.22 -0.50
N GLU A 113 49.31 -10.25 0.72
CA GLU A 113 49.50 -9.07 1.58
C GLU A 113 48.18 -8.29 1.79
N GLY A 114 47.03 -8.99 1.74
CA GLY A 114 45.69 -8.40 1.76
C GLY A 114 45.33 -7.54 0.53
N ILE A 115 46.11 -7.53 -0.56
CA ILE A 115 45.83 -6.69 -1.74
C ILE A 115 44.74 -7.35 -2.61
N PRO A 116 43.53 -6.77 -2.78
CA PRO A 116 42.40 -7.47 -3.43
C PRO A 116 42.67 -7.97 -4.85
N GLN A 117 43.45 -7.22 -5.66
CA GLN A 117 43.84 -7.64 -7.00
C GLN A 117 44.82 -8.83 -7.00
N ARG A 118 45.68 -8.96 -5.98
CA ARG A 118 46.54 -10.14 -5.83
C ARG A 118 45.73 -11.34 -5.32
N MET A 119 44.78 -11.11 -4.41
CA MET A 119 43.85 -12.15 -3.94
C MET A 119 43.09 -12.79 -5.10
N LYS A 120 42.50 -11.98 -6.01
CA LYS A 120 41.79 -12.52 -7.19
C LYS A 120 42.70 -13.35 -8.10
N LYS A 121 43.93 -12.89 -8.39
CA LYS A 121 44.91 -13.67 -9.19
C LYS A 121 45.36 -14.97 -8.53
N LEU A 122 45.59 -14.97 -7.22
CA LEU A 122 45.93 -16.21 -6.50
C LEU A 122 44.75 -17.19 -6.47
N TYR A 123 43.52 -16.68 -6.41
CA TYR A 123 42.32 -17.50 -6.52
C TYR A 123 42.12 -18.06 -7.94
N GLU A 124 42.32 -17.24 -8.99
CA GLU A 124 42.28 -17.67 -10.40
C GLU A 124 43.27 -18.83 -10.65
N ASN A 125 44.52 -18.70 -10.18
CA ASN A 125 45.52 -19.77 -10.23
C ASN A 125 45.06 -21.04 -9.49
N TYR A 126 44.43 -20.91 -8.33
CA TYR A 126 43.94 -22.03 -7.54
C TYR A 126 42.73 -22.73 -8.19
N GLN A 127 41.84 -21.97 -8.86
CA GLN A 127 40.77 -22.54 -9.69
C GLN A 127 41.34 -23.29 -10.91
N GLU A 128 42.42 -22.79 -11.52
CA GLU A 128 43.14 -23.51 -12.57
C GLU A 128 43.80 -24.80 -12.06
N GLU A 129 44.38 -24.82 -10.86
CA GLU A 129 44.94 -26.04 -10.25
C GLU A 129 43.84 -27.07 -9.97
N ILE A 130 42.69 -26.64 -9.44
CA ILE A 130 41.53 -27.51 -9.22
C ILE A 130 40.99 -28.05 -10.56
N SER A 131 40.82 -27.23 -11.60
CA SER A 131 40.28 -27.71 -12.87
C SER A 131 41.21 -28.69 -13.60
N LYS A 132 42.52 -28.51 -13.47
CA LYS A 132 43.54 -29.47 -13.96
C LYS A 132 43.53 -30.78 -13.14
N ALA A 133 43.30 -30.71 -11.83
CA ALA A 133 43.13 -31.91 -11.01
C ALA A 133 41.82 -32.65 -11.33
N MET A 134 40.71 -31.92 -11.54
CA MET A 134 39.41 -32.51 -11.88
C MET A 134 39.44 -33.22 -13.24
N SER A 135 40.05 -32.65 -14.28
CA SER A 135 40.12 -33.32 -15.59
C SER A 135 41.04 -34.55 -15.58
N VAL A 136 42.09 -34.56 -14.76
CA VAL A 136 42.89 -35.77 -14.51
C VAL A 136 42.06 -36.83 -13.77
N VAL A 137 41.25 -36.45 -12.78
CA VAL A 137 40.34 -37.38 -12.09
C VAL A 137 39.26 -37.92 -13.04
N GLU A 138 38.72 -37.09 -13.94
CA GLU A 138 37.73 -37.50 -14.96
C GLU A 138 38.31 -38.52 -15.94
N VAL A 139 39.56 -38.35 -16.39
CA VAL A 139 40.29 -39.35 -17.19
C VAL A 139 40.55 -40.63 -16.40
N VAL A 140 41.00 -40.53 -15.14
CA VAL A 140 41.20 -41.71 -14.28
C VAL A 140 39.88 -42.45 -14.01
N SER A 141 38.76 -41.74 -13.90
CA SER A 141 37.42 -42.35 -13.80
C SER A 141 36.97 -43.07 -15.08
N GLN A 142 37.56 -42.77 -16.25
CA GLN A 142 37.35 -43.51 -17.49
C GLN A 142 38.30 -44.72 -17.62
N GLU A 143 39.47 -44.69 -16.97
CA GLU A 143 40.46 -45.80 -17.02
C GLU A 143 40.26 -46.85 -15.91
N LEU A 144 39.63 -46.52 -14.78
CA LEU A 144 39.51 -47.41 -13.61
C LEU A 144 38.38 -48.48 -13.70
N ASP A 145 37.92 -48.83 -14.90
CA ASP A 145 36.80 -49.74 -15.15
C ASP A 145 37.15 -51.24 -14.98
N SER A 146 38.15 -51.58 -14.13
CA SER A 146 38.71 -52.95 -14.08
C SER A 146 39.16 -53.50 -12.72
N VAL A 147 39.58 -52.70 -11.72
CA VAL A 147 40.03 -53.24 -10.42
C VAL A 147 39.73 -52.31 -9.23
N VAL A 148 38.85 -52.78 -8.33
CA VAL A 148 38.54 -52.42 -6.93
C VAL A 148 37.01 -52.56 -6.73
N ASP A 149 36.55 -52.96 -5.53
CA ASP A 149 35.16 -53.33 -5.22
C ASP A 149 34.11 -52.40 -5.85
N THR A 150 33.53 -52.85 -6.96
CA THR A 150 32.82 -51.95 -7.87
C THR A 150 31.45 -51.53 -7.36
N ASP A 151 30.87 -52.29 -6.43
CA ASP A 151 29.42 -52.28 -6.25
C ASP A 151 28.94 -51.10 -5.40
N TYR A 152 29.72 -50.69 -4.40
CA TYR A 152 29.49 -49.43 -3.68
C TYR A 152 29.69 -48.20 -4.58
N ILE A 153 30.67 -48.25 -5.49
CA ILE A 153 30.92 -47.16 -6.45
C ILE A 153 29.79 -47.09 -7.49
N LYS A 154 29.30 -48.23 -7.99
CA LYS A 154 28.13 -48.33 -8.87
C LYS A 154 26.85 -47.87 -8.19
N GLU A 155 26.63 -48.21 -6.92
CA GLU A 155 25.49 -47.73 -6.13
C GLU A 155 25.57 -46.19 -5.93
N LEU A 156 26.74 -45.65 -5.57
CA LEU A 156 26.95 -44.21 -5.47
C LEU A 156 26.75 -43.50 -6.82
N LEU A 157 27.21 -44.08 -7.94
CA LEU A 157 27.14 -43.49 -9.27
C LEU A 157 25.72 -43.55 -9.85
N THR A 158 24.95 -44.62 -9.57
CA THR A 158 23.52 -44.68 -9.91
C THR A 158 22.66 -43.77 -9.04
N LEU A 159 22.99 -43.60 -7.76
CA LEU A 159 22.40 -42.56 -6.90
C LEU A 159 22.72 -41.16 -7.42
N LEU A 160 23.96 -40.90 -7.85
CA LEU A 160 24.38 -39.64 -8.46
C LEU A 160 23.59 -39.36 -9.75
N HIS A 161 23.42 -40.36 -10.61
CA HIS A 161 22.63 -40.24 -11.84
C HIS A 161 21.15 -39.94 -11.55
N GLY A 162 20.53 -40.68 -10.61
CA GLY A 162 19.16 -40.45 -10.15
C GLY A 162 18.96 -39.19 -9.28
N ILE A 163 20.04 -38.48 -8.93
CA ILE A 163 20.03 -37.11 -8.42
C ILE A 163 20.15 -36.11 -9.58
N PHE A 164 21.05 -36.37 -10.54
CA PHE A 164 21.23 -35.55 -11.75
C PHE A 164 19.94 -35.44 -12.57
N GLU A 165 19.24 -36.55 -12.82
CA GLU A 165 17.92 -36.58 -13.48
C GLU A 165 16.86 -35.74 -12.74
N LYS A 166 16.94 -35.65 -11.40
CA LYS A 166 16.04 -34.82 -10.59
C LYS A 166 16.43 -33.35 -10.61
N ILE A 167 17.71 -33.04 -10.79
CA ILE A 167 18.22 -31.68 -10.96
C ILE A 167 17.80 -31.16 -12.33
N THR A 168 18.06 -31.89 -13.42
CA THR A 168 17.68 -31.46 -14.78
C THR A 168 16.16 -31.30 -14.92
N TYR A 169 15.35 -32.22 -14.39
CA TYR A 169 13.90 -32.06 -14.35
C TYR A 169 13.43 -30.85 -13.53
N GLN A 170 14.14 -30.50 -12.45
CA GLN A 170 13.85 -29.27 -11.70
C GLN A 170 14.28 -28.02 -12.47
N GLU A 171 15.45 -28.03 -13.12
CA GLU A 171 15.94 -26.95 -13.97
C GLU A 171 14.97 -26.66 -15.13
N GLU A 172 14.53 -27.68 -15.88
CA GLU A 172 13.50 -27.53 -16.93
C GLU A 172 12.21 -26.88 -16.40
N ARG A 173 11.74 -27.33 -15.23
CA ARG A 173 10.56 -26.77 -14.55
C ARG A 173 10.78 -25.34 -14.06
N TYR A 174 11.98 -24.99 -13.57
CA TYR A 174 12.32 -23.62 -13.20
C TYR A 174 12.44 -22.72 -14.44
N ASP A 175 12.90 -23.26 -15.56
CA ASP A 175 13.04 -22.55 -16.82
C ASP A 175 11.68 -22.29 -17.48
N GLU A 176 10.74 -23.23 -17.39
CA GLU A 176 9.32 -23.03 -17.73
C GLU A 176 8.64 -22.02 -16.79
N LEU A 177 8.87 -22.11 -15.49
CA LEU A 177 8.37 -21.13 -14.51
C LEU A 177 8.93 -19.71 -14.79
N ASN A 178 10.20 -19.58 -15.16
CA ASN A 178 10.88 -18.33 -15.52
C ASN A 178 10.32 -17.73 -16.83
N LYS A 179 10.03 -18.58 -17.84
CA LYS A 179 9.31 -18.16 -19.06
C LYS A 179 7.91 -17.65 -18.73
N ASN A 180 7.18 -18.34 -17.86
CA ASN A 180 5.85 -17.91 -17.41
C ASN A 180 5.89 -16.62 -16.57
N LEU A 181 6.87 -16.47 -15.66
CA LEU A 181 7.08 -15.24 -14.89
C LEU A 181 7.30 -14.04 -15.83
N LYS A 182 8.17 -14.20 -16.85
CA LYS A 182 8.39 -13.17 -17.88
C LYS A 182 7.14 -12.85 -18.69
N LEU A 183 6.22 -13.79 -18.89
CA LEU A 183 4.93 -13.51 -19.54
C LEU A 183 3.99 -12.69 -18.63
N PHE A 184 4.03 -12.89 -17.31
CA PHE A 184 3.34 -12.01 -16.35
C PHE A 184 3.98 -10.62 -16.27
N GLU A 185 5.31 -10.53 -16.20
CA GLU A 185 6.03 -9.24 -16.22
C GLU A 185 5.76 -8.45 -17.52
N ASN A 186 5.71 -9.14 -18.66
CA ASN A 186 5.43 -8.55 -19.97
C ASN A 186 3.92 -8.57 -20.32
N SER A 187 3.03 -8.61 -19.33
CA SER A 187 1.58 -8.44 -19.55
C SER A 187 1.27 -6.96 -19.86
N LYS A 188 1.48 -6.58 -21.12
CA LYS A 188 1.41 -5.19 -21.61
C LYS A 188 0.07 -4.48 -21.36
N GLU A 189 -1.00 -5.24 -21.18
CA GLU A 189 -2.33 -4.72 -20.82
C GLU A 189 -2.29 -4.03 -19.46
N ASP A 190 -1.61 -4.65 -18.49
CA ASP A 190 -1.46 -4.20 -17.11
C ASP A 190 -0.56 -2.94 -17.01
N GLU A 191 0.49 -2.87 -17.84
CA GLU A 191 1.35 -1.68 -17.97
C GLU A 191 0.59 -0.51 -18.64
N ALA A 192 -0.16 -0.78 -19.70
CA ALA A 192 -0.94 0.24 -20.40
C ALA A 192 -2.05 0.81 -19.51
N VAL A 193 -2.75 -0.03 -18.73
CA VAL A 193 -3.76 0.42 -17.74
C VAL A 193 -3.10 1.28 -16.66
N ARG A 194 -1.96 0.86 -16.09
CA ARG A 194 -1.20 1.68 -15.13
C ARG A 194 -0.83 3.04 -15.71
N LYS A 195 -0.30 3.09 -16.93
CA LYS A 195 0.12 4.33 -17.60
C LYS A 195 -1.06 5.28 -17.86
N ASN A 196 -2.20 4.76 -18.32
CA ASN A 196 -3.39 5.56 -18.55
C ASN A 196 -3.95 6.12 -17.23
N LEU A 197 -3.99 5.30 -16.16
CA LEU A 197 -4.44 5.74 -14.84
C LEU A 197 -3.54 6.83 -14.24
N ILE A 198 -2.23 6.76 -14.45
CA ILE A 198 -1.29 7.83 -14.06
C ILE A 198 -1.61 9.12 -14.83
N GLY A 199 -1.81 9.05 -16.15
CA GLY A 199 -2.21 10.22 -16.95
C GLY A 199 -3.53 10.86 -16.50
N GLU A 200 -4.54 10.05 -16.16
CA GLU A 200 -5.79 10.55 -15.57
C GLU A 200 -5.61 11.19 -14.19
N MET A 201 -4.55 10.86 -13.46
CA MET A 201 -4.23 11.47 -12.16
C MET A 201 -3.48 12.79 -12.36
N ASP A 202 -2.47 12.83 -13.22
CA ASP A 202 -1.73 14.04 -13.60
C ASP A 202 -2.68 15.12 -14.16
N GLU A 203 -3.64 14.73 -15.03
CA GLU A 203 -4.67 15.64 -15.55
C GLU A 203 -5.58 16.18 -14.44
N ARG A 204 -6.01 15.33 -13.50
CA ARG A 204 -6.87 15.73 -12.38
C ARG A 204 -6.16 16.66 -11.41
N ASP A 205 -4.91 16.38 -11.06
CA ASP A 205 -4.13 17.25 -10.18
C ASP A 205 -3.86 18.60 -10.85
N SER A 206 -3.62 18.63 -12.18
CA SER A 206 -3.53 19.88 -12.93
C SER A 206 -4.86 20.65 -13.01
N MET A 207 -6.03 19.99 -12.88
CA MET A 207 -7.32 20.69 -12.74
C MET A 207 -7.53 21.23 -11.31
N LEU A 208 -7.14 20.45 -10.30
CA LEU A 208 -7.20 20.87 -8.89
C LEU A 208 -6.29 22.07 -8.60
N GLU A 209 -5.08 22.10 -9.16
CA GLU A 209 -4.16 23.25 -9.05
C GLU A 209 -4.79 24.53 -9.62
N LYS A 210 -5.40 24.45 -10.81
CA LYS A 210 -6.09 25.59 -11.43
C LYS A 210 -7.27 26.08 -10.59
N GLN A 211 -8.08 25.17 -10.06
CA GLN A 211 -9.18 25.51 -9.14
C GLN A 211 -8.66 26.17 -7.85
N GLN A 212 -7.55 25.67 -7.29
CA GLN A 212 -6.92 26.28 -6.12
C GLN A 212 -6.36 27.67 -6.42
N GLU A 213 -5.79 27.89 -7.61
CA GLU A 213 -5.32 29.21 -8.05
C GLU A 213 -6.49 30.21 -8.20
N GLU A 214 -7.62 29.77 -8.77
CA GLU A 214 -8.85 30.58 -8.86
C GLU A 214 -9.46 30.87 -7.49
N LEU A 215 -9.51 29.90 -6.58
CA LEU A 215 -9.93 30.10 -5.19
C LEU A 215 -9.01 31.09 -4.45
N ASN A 216 -7.70 31.04 -4.70
CA ASN A 216 -6.73 31.98 -4.13
C ASN A 216 -6.95 33.41 -4.67
N LYS A 217 -7.19 33.55 -5.99
CA LYS A 217 -7.54 34.84 -6.63
C LYS A 217 -8.84 35.41 -6.07
N ALA A 218 -9.89 34.59 -5.96
CA ALA A 218 -11.18 34.98 -5.39
C ALA A 218 -11.06 35.38 -3.91
N THR A 219 -10.32 34.61 -3.11
CA THR A 219 -10.05 34.93 -1.69
C THR A 219 -9.30 36.26 -1.54
N GLY A 220 -8.32 36.51 -2.40
CA GLY A 220 -7.62 37.82 -2.47
C GLY A 220 -8.54 38.98 -2.84
N ALA A 221 -9.51 38.77 -3.74
CA ALA A 221 -10.53 39.78 -4.08
C ALA A 221 -11.50 40.02 -2.91
N ILE A 222 -11.97 38.97 -2.23
CA ILE A 222 -12.81 39.06 -1.03
C ILE A 222 -12.10 39.83 0.09
N ALA A 223 -10.80 39.59 0.31
CA ALA A 223 -10.01 40.32 1.30
C ALA A 223 -9.93 41.84 1.00
N ARG A 224 -9.79 42.22 -0.28
CA ARG A 224 -9.83 43.63 -0.71
C ARG A 224 -11.21 44.24 -0.47
N LEU A 225 -12.27 43.58 -0.94
CA LEU A 225 -13.65 44.05 -0.76
C LEU A 225 -14.06 44.19 0.71
N ARG A 226 -13.58 43.31 1.60
CA ARG A 226 -13.76 43.46 3.06
C ARG A 226 -13.09 44.71 3.59
N LYS A 227 -11.84 44.98 3.20
CA LYS A 227 -11.09 46.17 3.60
C LYS A 227 -11.70 47.47 3.05
N ASP A 228 -12.24 47.44 1.84
CA ASP A 228 -12.90 48.61 1.26
C ASP A 228 -14.28 48.84 1.89
N LYS A 229 -15.03 47.77 2.20
CA LYS A 229 -16.26 47.84 3.01
C LYS A 229 -15.99 48.49 4.38
N GLU A 230 -14.94 48.05 5.09
CA GLU A 230 -14.54 48.58 6.41
C GLU A 230 -14.27 50.11 6.37
N LYS A 231 -13.63 50.61 5.31
CA LYS A 231 -13.47 52.06 5.10
C LYS A 231 -14.81 52.78 4.96
N TYR A 232 -15.72 52.25 4.14
CA TYR A 232 -17.02 52.87 3.92
C TYR A 232 -17.90 52.84 5.18
N GLU A 233 -17.86 51.76 5.97
CA GLU A 233 -18.52 51.72 7.29
C GLU A 233 -17.96 52.77 8.25
N GLU A 234 -16.64 53.00 8.24
CA GLU A 234 -15.99 54.04 9.03
C GLU A 234 -16.27 55.48 8.54
N GLU A 235 -16.44 55.69 7.23
CA GLU A 235 -16.88 56.98 6.66
C GLU A 235 -18.36 57.26 6.99
N ILE A 236 -19.23 56.24 6.87
CA ILE A 236 -20.64 56.32 7.29
C ILE A 236 -20.74 56.63 8.79
N ARG A 237 -19.90 56.02 9.63
CA ARG A 237 -19.84 56.29 11.07
C ARG A 237 -19.48 57.75 11.37
N LYS A 238 -18.50 58.32 10.66
CA LYS A 238 -18.13 59.74 10.78
C LYS A 238 -19.26 60.67 10.35
N MET A 239 -19.89 60.39 9.20
CA MET A 239 -21.01 61.17 8.69
C MET A 239 -22.23 61.11 9.63
N GLY A 240 -22.51 59.93 10.20
CA GLY A 240 -23.57 59.74 11.21
C GLY A 240 -23.34 60.60 12.45
N ASN A 241 -22.13 60.61 13.00
CA ASN A 241 -21.78 61.46 14.14
C ASN A 241 -21.96 62.96 13.82
N GLN A 242 -21.55 63.41 12.62
CA GLN A 242 -21.72 64.79 12.17
C GLN A 242 -23.20 65.16 11.98
N MET A 243 -24.03 64.27 11.42
CA MET A 243 -25.47 64.51 11.33
C MET A 243 -26.14 64.56 12.70
N GLU A 244 -25.71 63.73 13.66
CA GLU A 244 -26.24 63.75 15.02
C GLU A 244 -25.83 65.03 15.76
N GLU A 245 -24.59 65.51 15.59
CA GLU A 245 -24.13 66.81 16.11
C GLU A 245 -24.92 67.98 15.51
N LEU A 246 -25.12 67.99 14.18
CA LEU A 246 -25.98 68.99 13.52
C LEU A 246 -27.45 68.89 13.98
N GLN A 247 -27.96 67.69 14.24
CA GLN A 247 -29.32 67.53 14.76
C GLN A 247 -29.43 68.03 16.21
N ARG A 248 -28.38 67.93 17.03
CA ARG A 248 -28.33 68.56 18.36
C ARG A 248 -28.36 70.08 18.26
N THR A 249 -27.56 70.69 17.36
CA THR A 249 -27.53 72.16 17.22
C THR A 249 -28.81 72.73 16.59
N VAL A 250 -29.44 72.02 15.67
CA VAL A 250 -30.79 72.36 15.17
C VAL A 250 -31.81 72.29 16.32
N LYS A 251 -31.82 71.22 17.12
CA LYS A 251 -32.73 71.10 18.27
C LYS A 251 -32.53 72.18 19.32
N SER A 252 -31.28 72.61 19.59
CA SER A 252 -31.04 73.72 20.53
C SER A 252 -31.50 75.06 19.96
N GLN A 253 -31.28 75.33 18.67
CA GLN A 253 -31.82 76.52 18.01
C GLN A 253 -33.35 76.52 17.93
N GLU A 254 -33.98 75.37 17.69
CA GLU A 254 -35.44 75.20 17.75
C GLU A 254 -35.97 75.46 19.15
N PHE A 255 -35.29 74.99 20.19
CA PHE A 255 -35.63 75.26 21.59
C PHE A 255 -35.49 76.75 21.93
N GLU A 256 -34.38 77.40 21.56
CA GLU A 256 -34.19 78.85 21.72
C GLU A 256 -35.28 79.66 20.97
N LEU A 257 -35.67 79.24 19.76
CA LEU A 257 -36.79 79.84 19.04
C LEU A 257 -38.15 79.57 19.72
N GLN A 258 -38.35 78.42 20.34
CA GLN A 258 -39.57 78.12 21.10
C GLN A 258 -39.63 78.94 22.39
N GLU A 259 -38.54 79.05 23.14
CA GLU A 259 -38.46 79.86 24.36
C GLU A 259 -38.65 81.35 24.06
N GLY A 260 -38.01 81.86 22.99
CA GLY A 260 -38.24 83.20 22.48
C GLY A 260 -39.70 83.47 22.10
N LYS A 261 -40.40 82.48 21.51
CA LYS A 261 -41.85 82.56 21.21
C LYS A 261 -42.73 82.42 22.46
N HIS A 262 -42.33 81.64 23.45
CA HIS A 262 -43.04 81.49 24.73
C HIS A 262 -42.94 82.76 25.58
N ARG A 263 -41.81 83.47 25.57
CA ARG A 263 -41.66 84.79 26.18
C ARG A 263 -42.57 85.86 25.56
N LEU A 264 -43.13 85.60 24.38
CA LEU A 264 -44.14 86.43 23.70
C LEU A 264 -45.60 85.94 23.91
N LYS A 265 -45.84 84.84 24.65
CA LYS A 265 -47.19 84.30 24.90
C LYS A 265 -47.37 83.72 26.32
N GLN A 266 -48.01 84.52 27.16
CA GLN A 266 -48.87 84.11 28.28
C GLN A 266 -50.25 84.78 28.10
N PRO A 267 -51.36 84.37 28.77
CA PRO A 267 -51.41 83.58 30.01
C PRO A 267 -52.50 82.46 30.08
N TYR A 268 -52.56 81.78 31.24
CA TYR A 268 -53.65 80.98 31.85
C TYR A 268 -54.37 79.85 31.03
N GLY A 269 -54.60 78.64 31.56
CA GLY A 269 -54.11 78.02 32.80
C GLY A 269 -55.04 76.92 33.36
N LYS A 270 -54.45 75.92 34.07
CA LYS A 270 -55.10 74.86 34.90
C LYS A 270 -55.95 73.82 34.12
N GLU A 271 -56.20 72.60 34.62
CA GLU A 271 -55.90 71.98 35.94
C GLU A 271 -55.60 70.45 35.79
N LYS A 272 -54.74 69.90 36.65
CA LYS A 272 -54.79 68.61 37.43
C LYS A 272 -55.52 67.35 36.86
N GLU A 273 -55.11 66.09 37.15
CA GLU A 273 -54.09 65.53 38.06
C GLU A 273 -53.68 64.07 37.69
N MET A 274 -52.53 63.60 38.25
CA MET A 274 -52.23 62.29 38.89
C MET A 274 -53.15 61.05 38.66
N THR A 275 -52.72 59.77 38.63
CA THR A 275 -51.47 58.97 38.92
C THR A 275 -51.65 57.54 38.31
N GLU A 276 -50.71 56.56 38.22
CA GLU A 276 -49.27 56.38 38.50
C GLU A 276 -48.67 55.13 37.78
N ILE A 277 -47.33 55.04 37.74
CA ILE A 277 -46.44 53.86 37.81
C ILE A 277 -46.92 52.48 37.26
N ASN A 278 -46.26 52.00 36.20
CA ASN A 278 -45.30 50.88 36.28
C ASN A 278 -44.44 50.77 35.01
N GLU A 279 -43.21 50.27 35.15
CA GLU A 279 -42.18 50.23 34.10
C GLU A 279 -41.24 49.03 34.30
N ILE A 280 -40.57 48.57 33.24
CA ILE A 280 -39.52 47.52 33.17
C ILE A 280 -40.02 46.10 33.59
N ASP A 281 -39.86 45.05 32.76
CA ASP A 281 -38.70 44.14 32.71
C ASP A 281 -38.92 43.09 31.59
N LYS A 282 -37.90 42.44 30.98
CA LYS A 282 -36.45 42.65 30.87
C LYS A 282 -35.90 41.65 29.83
N GLU A 283 -34.82 41.96 29.13
CA GLU A 283 -33.75 41.03 28.66
C GLU A 283 -32.70 41.89 27.93
N GLN A 284 -31.70 42.43 28.62
CA GLN A 284 -30.43 41.81 29.06
C GLN A 284 -29.45 41.51 27.92
N GLU A 285 -28.39 42.34 27.83
CA GLU A 285 -27.00 41.87 27.70
C GLU A 285 -26.02 43.00 28.11
N GLN A 286 -24.70 42.76 28.03
CA GLN A 286 -23.60 43.47 28.72
C GLN A 286 -23.47 43.09 30.22
N PRO A 287 -22.29 43.14 30.88
CA PRO A 287 -21.00 43.71 30.43
C PRO A 287 -19.78 42.77 30.57
N ILE A 288 -18.57 43.30 30.34
CA ILE A 288 -17.27 42.69 30.71
C ILE A 288 -16.40 43.77 31.38
N ASN A 289 -15.61 43.44 32.42
CA ASN A 289 -14.27 44.04 32.68
C ASN A 289 -13.47 43.42 33.85
N THR A 290 -12.18 43.15 33.60
CA THR A 290 -11.01 43.11 34.54
C THR A 290 -11.04 42.18 35.78
N THR A 291 -9.98 41.47 36.19
CA THR A 291 -8.52 41.50 35.86
C THR A 291 -7.94 40.05 35.96
N THR A 292 -6.66 39.65 36.03
CA THR A 292 -5.35 40.28 36.41
C THR A 292 -4.15 39.55 35.72
N HIS A 293 -2.92 39.79 36.16
CA HIS A 293 -1.64 39.13 35.77
C HIS A 293 -1.65 37.58 35.84
N GLY A 294 -0.97 36.79 35.01
CA GLY A 294 0.14 37.07 34.09
C GLY A 294 1.34 36.13 34.35
N LYS A 295 1.78 35.38 33.32
CA LYS A 295 3.16 34.84 33.16
C LYS A 295 3.41 34.37 31.72
N SER A 296 4.64 33.93 31.43
CA SER A 296 5.26 33.91 30.09
C SER A 296 5.32 32.53 29.39
N GLU A 297 5.76 32.60 28.13
CA GLU A 297 6.42 31.55 27.32
C GLU A 297 5.62 30.40 26.66
N THR A 298 5.48 30.57 25.34
CA THR A 298 6.02 29.68 24.28
C THR A 298 5.48 28.24 24.08
N GLN A 299 5.41 27.86 22.80
CA GLN A 299 5.28 26.52 22.19
C GLN A 299 3.88 26.11 21.67
N GLU A 300 3.90 25.57 20.45
CA GLU A 300 2.86 24.76 19.81
C GLU A 300 2.96 23.29 20.33
N PRO A 301 2.22 22.28 19.81
CA PRO A 301 1.03 22.33 18.94
C PRO A 301 -0.11 21.42 19.48
N THR A 302 -1.22 21.30 18.74
CA THR A 302 -1.73 19.99 18.25
C THR A 302 -2.97 20.16 17.37
N LYS A 303 -3.11 19.29 16.37
CA LYS A 303 -4.35 19.12 15.59
C LYS A 303 -5.21 18.07 16.29
N ASN A 304 -6.53 18.22 16.27
CA ASN A 304 -7.45 17.12 16.55
C ASN A 304 -8.60 17.08 15.53
N VAL A 305 -9.08 15.87 15.26
CA VAL A 305 -9.92 15.55 14.10
C VAL A 305 -11.40 15.75 14.42
N PHE A 306 -12.16 16.33 13.49
CA PHE A 306 -13.62 16.34 13.54
C PHE A 306 -14.18 15.38 12.48
N GLN A 307 -14.81 14.28 12.91
CA GLN A 307 -15.53 13.36 12.03
C GLN A 307 -17.00 13.77 11.90
N PRO A 308 -17.54 13.96 10.68
CA PRO A 308 -18.98 14.04 10.49
C PRO A 308 -19.59 12.63 10.35
N ARG A 309 -20.40 12.21 11.32
CA ARG A 309 -21.41 11.13 11.14
C ARG A 309 -22.80 11.77 11.13
N GLY A 310 -23.54 11.62 10.04
CA GLY A 310 -24.89 12.20 9.94
C GLY A 310 -25.53 12.11 8.55
N TYR A 311 -25.99 10.92 8.17
CA TYR A 311 -27.03 10.62 7.16
C TYR A 311 -27.27 11.61 6.00
N GLY A 312 -26.86 11.20 4.79
CA GLY A 312 -27.40 11.71 3.53
C GLY A 312 -27.70 10.55 2.58
N ILE A 313 -28.90 10.49 2.01
CA ILE A 313 -29.26 9.51 0.97
C ILE A 313 -28.70 10.04 -0.36
N PRO A 314 -27.91 9.26 -1.13
CA PRO A 314 -27.31 9.73 -2.38
C PRO A 314 -28.37 9.85 -3.49
N VAL A 315 -28.76 11.09 -3.81
CA VAL A 315 -29.65 11.39 -4.94
C VAL A 315 -28.83 11.39 -6.24
N TYR A 316 -28.84 10.26 -6.95
CA TYR A 316 -28.20 10.12 -8.25
C TYR A 316 -29.00 10.83 -9.36
N TYR A 317 -28.60 12.05 -9.71
CA TYR A 317 -29.13 12.75 -10.88
C TYR A 317 -28.57 12.14 -12.17
N GLN A 318 -29.35 11.30 -12.84
CA GLN A 318 -29.10 10.96 -14.25
C GLN A 318 -29.56 12.11 -15.15
N ILE A 319 -28.61 12.81 -15.77
CA ILE A 319 -28.91 13.85 -16.77
C ILE A 319 -29.31 13.14 -18.08
N PRO A 320 -30.53 13.35 -18.61
CA PRO A 320 -30.93 12.75 -19.87
C PRO A 320 -30.20 13.40 -21.05
N VAL A 321 -29.55 12.59 -21.88
CA VAL A 321 -28.86 13.09 -23.07
C VAL A 321 -29.90 13.39 -24.17
N VAL A 322 -29.90 14.64 -24.63
CA VAL A 322 -30.71 15.11 -25.76
C VAL A 322 -29.84 15.23 -27.02
N ASP A 323 -30.43 14.97 -28.19
CA ASP A 323 -29.80 15.30 -29.47
C ASP A 323 -29.84 16.83 -29.71
N ARG A 324 -29.02 17.33 -30.66
CA ARG A 324 -28.89 18.75 -31.04
C ARG A 324 -30.18 19.44 -31.53
N ARG A 325 -31.30 18.72 -31.58
CA ARG A 325 -32.64 19.23 -31.90
C ARG A 325 -33.65 19.16 -30.73
N GLY A 326 -33.19 18.86 -29.51
CA GLY A 326 -33.96 19.02 -28.27
C GLY A 326 -34.89 17.86 -27.88
N HIS A 327 -34.83 16.72 -28.57
CA HIS A 327 -35.61 15.53 -28.20
C HIS A 327 -34.84 14.60 -27.26
N LEU A 328 -35.55 14.01 -26.30
CA LEU A 328 -35.03 13.05 -25.32
C LEU A 328 -34.78 11.69 -25.96
N VAL A 329 -33.55 11.16 -25.84
CA VAL A 329 -33.19 9.84 -26.39
C VAL A 329 -33.37 8.77 -25.32
N GLN A 330 -34.55 8.15 -25.29
CA GLN A 330 -34.79 6.98 -24.43
C GLN A 330 -34.00 5.78 -24.97
N LYS A 331 -33.01 5.30 -24.20
CA LYS A 331 -32.22 4.12 -24.59
C LYS A 331 -33.08 2.86 -24.52
N VAL A 332 -33.24 2.22 -25.68
CA VAL A 332 -33.68 0.82 -25.82
C VAL A 332 -32.70 -0.08 -25.05
N PRO A 333 -33.13 -1.19 -24.41
CA PRO A 333 -32.20 -2.16 -23.85
C PRO A 333 -31.21 -2.63 -24.92
N ILE A 334 -29.92 -2.48 -24.63
CA ILE A 334 -28.84 -2.95 -25.49
C ILE A 334 -28.65 -4.43 -25.18
N ASP A 335 -29.06 -5.30 -26.10
CA ASP A 335 -28.58 -6.68 -26.12
C ASP A 335 -27.06 -6.66 -26.24
N HIS A 336 -26.37 -6.99 -25.15
CA HIS A 336 -24.94 -7.26 -25.19
C HIS A 336 -24.72 -8.61 -25.89
N SER A 337 -24.73 -8.58 -27.22
CA SER A 337 -24.21 -9.65 -28.06
C SER A 337 -22.68 -9.72 -27.88
N ALA A 338 -22.26 -10.32 -26.77
CA ALA A 338 -20.86 -10.48 -26.40
C ALA A 338 -20.08 -11.15 -27.53
N GLN A 339 -18.87 -10.63 -27.80
CA GLN A 339 -18.04 -11.13 -28.89
C GLN A 339 -17.65 -12.60 -28.66
N LYS A 340 -17.58 -13.36 -29.75
CA LYS A 340 -17.30 -14.80 -29.74
C LYS A 340 -15.92 -15.11 -29.16
N THR A 341 -15.85 -15.52 -27.88
CA THR A 341 -14.69 -16.20 -27.32
C THR A 341 -14.65 -17.65 -27.81
N SER A 342 -14.26 -17.81 -29.08
CA SER A 342 -14.18 -19.10 -29.78
C SER A 342 -12.99 -19.94 -29.27
N GLY A 343 -13.11 -20.51 -28.07
CA GLY A 343 -12.06 -21.29 -27.39
C GLY A 343 -12.47 -22.69 -26.95
N ILE A 344 -13.42 -22.82 -26.01
CA ILE A 344 -13.54 -24.04 -25.17
C ILE A 344 -14.78 -24.91 -25.49
N VAL A 345 -15.78 -24.38 -26.19
CA VAL A 345 -17.08 -25.06 -26.46
C VAL A 345 -16.93 -26.42 -27.19
N SER A 346 -15.81 -26.65 -27.88
CA SER A 346 -15.52 -27.90 -28.60
C SER A 346 -15.47 -29.16 -27.71
N LEU A 347 -15.03 -29.04 -26.45
CA LEU A 347 -14.70 -30.22 -25.62
C LEU A 347 -15.91 -30.89 -24.95
N LEU A 348 -17.00 -30.16 -24.69
CA LEU A 348 -18.17 -30.71 -23.99
C LEU A 348 -19.13 -31.51 -24.89
N ALA A 349 -18.91 -31.49 -26.21
CA ALA A 349 -19.81 -32.08 -27.19
C ALA A 349 -19.83 -33.63 -27.25
N LYS A 350 -18.87 -34.31 -26.61
CA LYS A 350 -18.59 -35.75 -26.87
C LYS A 350 -18.95 -36.77 -25.78
N LEU A 351 -19.39 -36.39 -24.58
CA LEU A 351 -19.95 -37.36 -23.62
C LEU A 351 -21.44 -37.62 -23.89
N GLY A 352 -21.81 -38.90 -24.06
CA GLY A 352 -23.12 -39.34 -24.49
C GLY A 352 -24.11 -39.65 -23.37
N PHE A 353 -24.78 -38.63 -22.82
CA PHE A 353 -25.91 -38.82 -21.91
C PHE A 353 -27.25 -38.94 -22.66
N LYS A 354 -28.13 -39.85 -22.21
CA LYS A 354 -29.39 -40.20 -22.89
C LYS A 354 -30.46 -39.11 -22.76
N LYS A 355 -30.57 -38.27 -23.81
CA LYS A 355 -31.74 -37.49 -24.25
C LYS A 355 -32.83 -37.17 -23.18
N LYS A 356 -32.69 -36.06 -22.44
CA LYS A 356 -33.68 -34.95 -22.50
C LYS A 356 -33.24 -33.64 -21.81
N SER A 357 -32.68 -33.66 -20.60
CA SER A 357 -32.54 -32.46 -19.75
C SER A 357 -31.21 -31.70 -19.80
N ARG A 358 -30.35 -31.94 -20.81
CA ARG A 358 -29.04 -31.25 -20.93
C ARG A 358 -29.13 -29.73 -21.15
N GLY A 359 -30.33 -29.17 -21.34
CA GLY A 359 -30.57 -27.74 -21.50
C GLY A 359 -30.60 -26.98 -20.18
N ASP A 360 -31.38 -27.43 -19.20
CA ASP A 360 -31.70 -26.62 -18.03
C ASP A 360 -30.56 -26.54 -17.01
N ILE A 361 -29.81 -27.64 -16.76
CA ILE A 361 -28.59 -27.57 -15.93
C ILE A 361 -27.57 -26.57 -16.54
N VAL A 362 -27.34 -26.63 -17.86
CA VAL A 362 -26.39 -25.73 -18.54
C VAL A 362 -26.88 -24.28 -18.50
N LYS A 363 -28.20 -24.06 -18.63
CA LYS A 363 -28.81 -22.74 -18.52
C LYS A 363 -28.71 -22.17 -17.10
N LEU A 364 -28.97 -22.98 -16.07
CA LEU A 364 -28.85 -22.59 -14.65
C LEU A 364 -27.40 -22.27 -14.27
N VAL A 365 -26.45 -23.10 -14.71
CA VAL A 365 -25.00 -22.86 -14.52
C VAL A 365 -24.54 -21.59 -15.26
N ALA A 366 -25.20 -21.20 -16.36
CA ALA A 366 -24.92 -19.96 -17.09
C ALA A 366 -25.71 -18.74 -16.57
N SER A 367 -26.67 -18.91 -15.67
CA SER A 367 -27.50 -17.81 -15.11
C SER A 367 -27.25 -17.52 -13.62
N GLY A 368 -26.56 -18.40 -12.89
CA GLY A 368 -26.09 -18.15 -11.53
C GLY A 368 -24.70 -17.53 -11.53
N ASP A 369 -24.44 -16.61 -10.60
CA ASP A 369 -23.12 -15.98 -10.37
C ASP A 369 -22.13 -16.96 -9.71
N LEU A 370 -21.82 -18.05 -10.41
CA LEU A 370 -21.01 -19.17 -9.92
C LEU A 370 -19.52 -18.87 -10.09
N VAL A 371 -18.82 -18.80 -8.95
CA VAL A 371 -17.36 -18.71 -8.85
C VAL A 371 -16.71 -19.94 -9.51
N PRO A 372 -15.59 -19.84 -10.22
CA PRO A 372 -14.94 -20.97 -10.90
C PRO A 372 -14.69 -22.21 -10.01
N ALA A 373 -14.44 -22.01 -8.72
CA ALA A 373 -14.32 -23.11 -7.75
C ALA A 373 -15.63 -23.91 -7.56
N GLN A 374 -16.80 -23.26 -7.59
CA GLN A 374 -18.10 -23.93 -7.53
C GLN A 374 -18.38 -24.71 -8.82
N LEU A 375 -17.99 -24.17 -9.99
CA LEU A 375 -18.11 -24.87 -11.28
C LEU A 375 -17.32 -26.19 -11.31
N ILE A 376 -16.13 -26.22 -10.70
CA ILE A 376 -15.33 -27.46 -10.54
C ILE A 376 -16.06 -28.47 -9.65
N GLN A 377 -16.72 -28.04 -8.58
CA GLN A 377 -17.51 -28.93 -7.73
C GLN A 377 -18.78 -29.44 -8.43
N ILE A 378 -19.52 -28.59 -9.14
CA ILE A 378 -20.68 -29.01 -9.96
C ILE A 378 -20.25 -30.06 -11.00
N LYS A 379 -19.10 -29.86 -11.66
CA LYS A 379 -18.49 -30.86 -12.55
C LYS A 379 -18.20 -32.18 -11.80
N SER A 380 -17.59 -32.11 -10.62
CA SER A 380 -17.32 -33.31 -9.81
C SER A 380 -18.60 -34.01 -9.35
N GLY A 381 -19.65 -33.28 -8.99
CA GLY A 381 -20.97 -33.85 -8.65
C GLY A 381 -21.62 -34.57 -9.82
N ILE A 382 -21.54 -34.02 -11.03
CA ILE A 382 -21.99 -34.68 -12.27
C ILE A 382 -21.16 -35.96 -12.54
N GLU A 383 -19.84 -35.90 -12.34
CA GLU A 383 -18.93 -37.06 -12.53
C GLU A 383 -19.11 -38.15 -11.47
N LYS A 384 -19.47 -37.79 -10.24
CA LYS A 384 -19.83 -38.72 -9.16
C LYS A 384 -21.30 -39.18 -9.20
N GLY A 385 -22.12 -38.70 -10.15
CA GLY A 385 -23.47 -39.20 -10.39
C GLY A 385 -24.59 -38.60 -9.52
N LEU A 386 -24.49 -37.34 -9.11
CA LEU A 386 -25.63 -36.63 -8.48
C LEU A 386 -26.84 -36.55 -9.42
N THR A 387 -28.04 -36.55 -8.83
CA THR A 387 -29.28 -36.33 -9.55
C THR A 387 -29.44 -34.86 -9.97
N GLU A 388 -30.25 -34.61 -11.00
CA GLU A 388 -30.54 -33.27 -11.50
C GLU A 388 -31.14 -32.35 -10.41
N GLY A 389 -32.04 -32.87 -9.57
CA GLY A 389 -32.60 -32.12 -8.44
C GLY A 389 -31.55 -31.67 -7.43
N GLN A 390 -30.67 -32.59 -7.00
CA GLN A 390 -29.55 -32.28 -6.09
C GLN A 390 -28.61 -31.20 -6.69
N LEU A 391 -28.34 -31.24 -8.01
CA LEU A 391 -27.52 -30.22 -8.67
C LEU A 391 -28.22 -28.85 -8.77
N VAL A 392 -29.53 -28.83 -9.04
CA VAL A 392 -30.33 -27.59 -9.07
C VAL A 392 -30.38 -26.93 -7.69
N GLU A 393 -30.53 -27.71 -6.62
CA GLU A 393 -30.49 -27.19 -5.25
C GLU A 393 -29.10 -26.68 -4.84
N LEU A 394 -28.02 -27.37 -5.23
CA LEU A 394 -26.65 -26.90 -4.98
C LEU A 394 -26.36 -25.56 -5.66
N ILE A 395 -26.89 -25.33 -6.87
CA ILE A 395 -26.75 -24.07 -7.61
C ILE A 395 -27.60 -22.97 -6.97
N ASN A 396 -28.91 -23.20 -6.79
CA ASN A 396 -29.85 -22.17 -6.32
C ASN A 396 -29.55 -21.66 -4.90
N ASN A 397 -28.91 -22.47 -4.05
CA ASN A 397 -28.55 -22.08 -2.69
C ASN A 397 -27.21 -21.32 -2.57
N ASN A 398 -26.52 -21.02 -3.68
CA ASN A 398 -25.28 -20.23 -3.73
C ASN A 398 -24.19 -20.69 -2.72
N LEU A 399 -24.06 -22.01 -2.54
CA LEU A 399 -23.21 -22.62 -1.51
C LEU A 399 -21.71 -22.45 -1.83
N SER A 400 -20.88 -22.16 -0.82
CA SER A 400 -19.42 -22.08 -1.01
C SER A 400 -18.86 -23.41 -1.52
N ALA A 401 -17.76 -23.36 -2.29
CA ALA A 401 -17.21 -24.56 -2.94
C ALA A 401 -16.83 -25.67 -1.95
N GLU A 402 -16.43 -25.33 -0.73
CA GLU A 402 -16.13 -26.28 0.36
C GLU A 402 -17.40 -27.02 0.81
N LYS A 403 -18.47 -26.28 1.15
CA LYS A 403 -19.78 -26.87 1.53
C LYS A 403 -20.40 -27.65 0.38
N MET A 404 -20.25 -27.17 -0.85
CA MET A 404 -20.70 -27.87 -2.05
C MET A 404 -19.98 -29.21 -2.21
N LYS A 405 -18.67 -29.29 -1.95
CA LYS A 405 -17.91 -30.54 -1.94
C LYS A 405 -18.42 -31.52 -0.87
N GLU A 406 -18.63 -31.05 0.36
CA GLU A 406 -19.15 -31.87 1.46
C GLU A 406 -20.55 -32.43 1.16
N ILE A 407 -21.46 -31.58 0.66
CA ILE A 407 -22.83 -31.99 0.31
C ILE A 407 -22.83 -32.95 -0.90
N ILE A 408 -21.93 -32.76 -1.88
CA ILE A 408 -21.70 -33.74 -2.96
C ILE A 408 -21.25 -35.09 -2.40
N GLU A 409 -20.34 -35.11 -1.43
CA GLU A 409 -19.83 -36.36 -0.83
C GLU A 409 -20.90 -37.06 0.02
N ILE A 410 -21.76 -36.31 0.73
CA ILE A 410 -22.96 -36.84 1.41
C ILE A 410 -23.98 -37.38 0.40
N ALA A 411 -24.31 -36.63 -0.66
CA ALA A 411 -25.30 -37.04 -1.66
C ALA A 411 -24.86 -38.29 -2.45
N VAL A 412 -23.55 -38.45 -2.69
CA VAL A 412 -22.99 -39.68 -3.27
C VAL A 412 -23.11 -40.87 -2.33
N LEU A 413 -22.87 -40.67 -1.03
CA LEU A 413 -23.07 -41.71 -0.02
C LEU A 413 -24.55 -42.10 0.09
N GLU A 414 -25.46 -41.14 0.14
CA GLU A 414 -26.92 -41.36 0.13
C GLU A 414 -27.35 -42.15 -1.12
N ASN A 415 -26.96 -41.69 -2.31
CA ASN A 415 -27.25 -42.39 -3.57
C ASN A 415 -26.62 -43.79 -3.64
N SER A 416 -25.59 -44.10 -2.83
CA SER A 416 -24.98 -45.44 -2.72
C SER A 416 -25.61 -46.34 -1.64
N MET A 417 -26.37 -45.78 -0.70
CA MET A 417 -27.08 -46.51 0.36
C MET A 417 -28.46 -47.02 -0.07
N ILE A 418 -28.96 -46.59 -1.24
CA ILE A 418 -30.25 -47.03 -1.79
C ILE A 418 -30.04 -48.32 -2.59
N PHE A 419 -30.03 -49.46 -1.89
CA PHE A 419 -30.01 -50.82 -2.46
C PHE A 419 -30.75 -51.83 -1.56
#